data_AF-H9FFP0-F1
#
_entry.id   AF-H9FFP0-F1
#
_cell.length_a   1.000
_cell.length_b   1.000
_cell.length_c   1.000
_cell.angle_alpha   90.00
_cell.angle_beta   90.00
_cell.angle_gamma   90.00
#
_symmetry.space_group_name_H-M   'P 1'
#
loop_
_entity.id
_entity.type
_entity.pdbx_description
1 polymer ?
#
loop_
_entity_poly.entity_id
_entity_poly.type
_entity_poly.pdbx_seq_one_letter_code
_entity_poly.pdbx_strand_id
1 'polypeptide(L)'
;VSIVISKLPTVIACLPPPIKYFFFLSERKMSKNFVELKKAGLLVWNLIVIICRIFEDGNTVELLTGASLDRWSKEKLGLICMCLESIMGDQTSIPNQMIQKV
;
A
#
# COMPACT_ATOMS: atom_id res chain seq x y z
N VAL A 1 10.19 -12.07 -7.17
CA VAL A 1 8.98 -11.20 -7.23
C VAL A 1 8.36 -11.17 -5.84
N SER A 2 8.09 -9.98 -5.26
CA SER A 2 7.47 -9.86 -3.92
C SER A 2 6.07 -10.47 -3.92
N ILE A 3 5.74 -11.27 -2.89
CA ILE A 3 4.44 -11.96 -2.77
C ILE A 3 3.26 -10.98 -2.74
N VAL A 4 3.45 -9.80 -2.14
CA VAL A 4 2.43 -8.74 -2.07
C VAL A 4 2.12 -8.24 -3.48
N ILE A 5 3.16 -7.95 -4.26
CA ILE A 5 3.04 -7.44 -5.64
C ILE A 5 2.44 -8.51 -6.56
N SER A 6 2.79 -9.78 -6.38
CA SER A 6 2.28 -10.87 -7.24
C SER A 6 0.83 -11.25 -6.96
N LYS A 7 0.33 -11.05 -5.73
CA LYS A 7 -1.06 -11.35 -5.38
C LYS A 7 -2.02 -10.18 -5.60
N LEU A 8 -1.51 -8.95 -5.67
CA LEU A 8 -2.32 -7.75 -5.85
C LEU A 8 -3.23 -7.78 -7.11
N PRO A 9 -2.76 -8.24 -8.29
CA PRO A 9 -3.64 -8.37 -9.46
C PRO A 9 -4.82 -9.33 -9.23
N THR A 10 -4.59 -10.42 -8.48
CA THR A 10 -5.64 -11.38 -8.14
C THR A 10 -6.67 -10.76 -7.19
N VAL A 11 -6.23 -10.02 -6.17
CA VAL A 11 -7.12 -9.29 -5.25
C VAL A 11 -8.02 -8.32 -6.02
N ILE A 12 -7.43 -7.55 -6.95
CA ILE A 12 -8.18 -6.62 -7.79
C ILE A 12 -9.22 -7.35 -8.65
N ALA A 13 -8.85 -8.49 -9.24
CA ALA A 13 -9.77 -9.28 -10.06
C ALA A 13 -10.99 -9.77 -9.24
N CYS A 14 -10.78 -10.16 -7.99
CA CYS A 14 -11.80 -10.64 -7.06
C CYS A 14 -12.75 -9.56 -6.55
N LEU A 15 -12.45 -8.26 -6.74
CA LEU A 15 -13.35 -7.21 -6.30
C LEU A 15 -14.66 -7.22 -7.10
N PRO A 16 -15.82 -6.99 -6.44
CA PRO A 16 -17.09 -6.83 -7.10
C PRO A 16 -17.03 -5.78 -8.23
N PRO A 17 -17.71 -6.02 -9.38
CA PRO A 17 -17.75 -5.05 -10.49
C PRO A 17 -18.15 -3.63 -10.08
N PRO A 18 -19.11 -3.40 -9.15
CA PRO A 18 -19.45 -2.04 -8.71
C PRO A 18 -18.29 -1.28 -8.08
N ILE A 19 -17.42 -1.97 -7.33
CA ILE A 19 -16.25 -1.34 -6.71
C ILE A 19 -15.27 -0.88 -7.79
N LYS A 20 -14.93 -1.78 -8.73
CA LYS A 20 -14.04 -1.44 -9.86
C LYS A 20 -14.60 -0.27 -10.68
N TYR A 21 -15.90 -0.27 -10.93
CA TYR A 21 -16.58 0.80 -11.66
C TYR A 21 -16.57 2.14 -10.90
N PHE A 22 -16.75 2.13 -9.59
CA PHE A 22 -16.68 3.33 -8.75
C PHE A 22 -15.30 4.01 -8.85
N PHE A 23 -14.22 3.23 -8.75
CA PHE A 23 -12.86 3.77 -8.89
C PHE A 23 -12.60 4.30 -10.30
N PHE A 24 -13.03 3.57 -11.33
CA PHE A 24 -12.93 4.02 -12.72
C PHE A 24 -13.64 5.36 -12.96
N LEU A 25 -14.87 5.51 -12.44
CA LEU A 25 -15.61 6.77 -12.56
C LEU A 25 -14.94 7.91 -11.79
N SER A 26 -14.40 7.61 -10.61
CA SER A 26 -13.71 8.58 -9.76
C SER A 26 -12.45 9.13 -10.43
N GLU A 27 -11.65 8.25 -11.05
CA GLU A 27 -10.45 8.63 -11.80
C GLU A 27 -10.78 9.57 -12.96
N ARG A 28 -11.88 9.32 -13.68
CA ARG A 28 -12.31 10.19 -14.80
C ARG A 28 -12.81 11.56 -14.36
N LYS A 29 -13.21 11.71 -13.11
CA LYS A 29 -13.67 12.99 -12.53
C LYS A 29 -12.55 13.74 -11.81
N MET A 30 -11.38 13.13 -11.60
CA MET A 30 -10.25 13.77 -10.94
C MET A 30 -9.50 14.74 -11.86
N SER A 31 -8.84 15.73 -11.26
CA SER A 31 -7.99 16.67 -12.01
C SER A 31 -6.77 15.94 -12.60
N LYS A 32 -6.28 16.42 -13.75
CA LYS A 32 -5.13 15.82 -14.45
C LYS A 32 -3.88 15.71 -13.57
N ASN A 33 -3.69 16.66 -12.65
CA ASN A 33 -2.57 16.67 -11.70
C ASN A 33 -2.61 15.46 -10.74
N PHE A 34 -3.80 14.97 -10.39
CA PHE A 34 -3.97 13.85 -9.48
C PHE A 34 -3.76 12.49 -10.16
N VAL A 35 -4.03 12.42 -11.46
CA VAL A 35 -3.79 11.24 -12.31
C VAL A 35 -2.28 10.98 -12.46
N GLU A 36 -1.48 12.04 -12.51
CA GLU A 36 -0.03 11.95 -12.66
C GLU A 36 0.69 11.44 -11.40
N LEU A 37 0.14 11.75 -10.22
CA LEU A 37 0.59 11.24 -8.91
C LEU A 37 0.27 9.75 -8.70
N LYS A 38 -0.74 9.21 -9.38
CA LYS A 38 -1.23 7.84 -9.17
C LYS A 38 -1.12 6.99 -10.44
N LYS A 39 0.10 6.83 -10.94
CA LYS A 39 0.41 6.09 -12.19
C LYS A 39 -0.11 4.65 -12.22
N ALA A 40 -0.28 4.00 -11.06
CA ALA A 40 -0.81 2.65 -10.95
C ALA A 40 -2.35 2.58 -10.90
N GLY A 41 -3.04 3.72 -10.92
CA GLY A 41 -4.49 3.84 -10.74
C GLY A 41 -4.91 4.01 -9.28
N LEU A 42 -6.03 4.70 -9.07
CA LEU A 42 -6.58 5.08 -7.76
C LEU A 42 -6.95 3.86 -6.92
N LEU A 43 -7.51 2.82 -7.53
CA LEU A 43 -7.86 1.58 -6.83
C LEU A 43 -6.63 0.91 -6.24
N VAL A 44 -5.60 0.71 -7.07
CA VAL A 44 -4.33 0.07 -6.68
C VAL A 44 -3.67 0.88 -5.57
N TRP A 45 -3.64 2.21 -5.72
CA TRP A 45 -3.12 3.10 -4.70
C TRP A 45 -3.81 2.92 -3.35
N ASN A 46 -5.15 2.93 -3.34
CA ASN A 46 -5.91 2.80 -2.10
C ASN A 46 -5.70 1.42 -1.44
N LEU A 47 -5.63 0.35 -2.24
CA LEU A 47 -5.36 -0.98 -1.70
C LEU A 47 -4.00 -1.03 -0.99
N ILE A 48 -2.96 -0.46 -1.60
CA ILE A 48 -1.63 -0.47 -0.99
C ILE A 48 -1.61 0.39 0.28
N VAL A 49 -2.23 1.58 0.29
CA VAL A 49 -2.36 2.41 1.50
C VAL A 49 -3.07 1.65 2.64
N ILE A 50 -4.14 0.91 2.32
CA ILE A 50 -4.84 0.09 3.31
C ILE A 50 -3.94 -1.02 3.84
N ILE A 51 -3.19 -1.70 2.97
CA ILE A 51 -2.23 -2.74 3.36
C ILE A 51 -1.14 -2.16 4.27
N CYS A 52 -0.57 -1.00 3.92
CA CYS A 52 0.45 -0.35 4.73
C CYS A 52 -0.06 0.00 6.13
N ARG A 53 -1.26 0.57 6.24
CA ARG A 53 -1.89 0.88 7.54
C ARG A 53 -2.14 -0.36 8.40
N ILE A 54 -2.56 -1.46 7.76
CA ILE A 54 -2.74 -2.74 8.46
C ILE A 54 -1.40 -3.25 8.98
N PHE A 55 -0.33 -3.13 8.20
CA PHE A 55 1.01 -3.60 8.57
C PHE A 55 1.70 -2.72 9.63
N GLU A 56 1.42 -1.41 9.65
CA GLU A 56 1.88 -0.50 10.71
C GLU A 56 1.29 -0.87 12.08
N ASP A 57 0.02 -1.24 12.13
CA ASP A 57 -0.59 -1.81 13.32
C ASP A 57 -0.43 -3.33 13.35
N GLY A 58 0.74 -3.77 13.81
CA GLY A 58 1.05 -5.19 13.96
C GLY A 58 0.01 -5.98 14.76
N ASN A 59 -0.78 -5.35 15.64
CA ASN A 59 -1.86 -6.03 16.37
C ASN A 59 -3.09 -6.29 15.48
N THR A 60 -3.40 -5.38 14.56
CA THR A 60 -4.43 -5.61 13.53
C THR A 60 -4.05 -6.78 12.64
N VAL A 61 -2.76 -6.95 12.30
CA VAL A 61 -2.30 -8.12 11.54
C VAL A 61 -2.49 -9.42 12.34
N GLU A 62 -2.15 -9.43 13.62
CA GLU A 62 -2.37 -10.60 14.50
C GLU A 62 -3.86 -10.95 14.56
N LEU A 63 -4.74 -9.95 14.70
CA LEU A 63 -6.19 -10.15 14.72
C LEU A 63 -6.73 -10.73 13.41
N LEU A 64 -6.28 -10.20 12.26
CA LEU A 64 -6.76 -10.62 10.94
C LEU A 64 -6.24 -11.99 10.52
N THR A 65 -5.02 -12.33 10.92
CA THR A 65 -4.37 -13.60 10.55
C THR A 65 -4.56 -14.71 11.59
N GLY A 66 -4.91 -14.35 12.83
CA GLY A 66 -4.95 -15.26 13.97
C GLY A 66 -3.56 -15.75 14.42
N ALA A 67 -2.48 -15.23 13.83
CA ALA A 67 -1.12 -15.60 14.15
C ALA A 67 -0.48 -14.56 15.08
N SER A 68 0.17 -15.00 16.15
CA SER A 68 0.98 -14.12 16.98
C SER A 68 2.25 -13.68 16.23
N LEU A 69 2.53 -12.39 16.22
CA LEU A 69 3.71 -11.80 15.61
C LEU A 69 4.66 -11.31 16.70
N ASP A 70 5.86 -11.85 16.71
CA ASP A 70 6.91 -11.34 17.58
C ASP A 70 7.33 -9.91 17.15
N ARG A 71 8.05 -9.21 18.04
CA ARG A 71 8.49 -7.83 17.80
C ARG A 71 9.28 -7.66 16.50
N TRP A 72 10.15 -8.61 16.17
CA TRP A 72 10.96 -8.55 14.95
C TRP A 72 10.08 -8.68 13.71
N SER A 73 9.10 -9.58 13.74
CA SER A 73 8.13 -9.74 12.65
C SER A 73 7.30 -8.47 12.44
N LYS A 74 6.87 -7.79 13.52
CA LYS A 74 6.19 -6.48 13.45
C LYS A 74 7.10 -5.41 12.83
N GLU A 75 8.38 -5.36 13.18
CA GLU A 75 9.35 -4.45 12.55
C GLU A 75 9.56 -4.75 11.05
N LYS A 76 9.56 -6.02 10.64
CA LYS A 76 9.65 -6.39 9.21
C LYS A 76 8.44 -5.96 8.40
N LEU A 77 7.23 -5.96 8.98
CA LEU A 77 6.04 -5.44 8.32
C LEU A 77 6.17 -3.95 7.99
N GLY A 78 6.72 -3.15 8.90
CA GLY A 78 7.01 -1.73 8.65
C GLY A 78 7.98 -1.49 7.48
N LEU A 79 9.01 -2.34 7.34
CA LEU A 79 9.91 -2.26 6.18
C LEU A 79 9.18 -2.55 4.85
N ILE A 80 8.21 -3.47 4.86
CA ILE A 80 7.40 -3.77 3.68
C ILE A 80 6.53 -2.56 3.29
N CYS A 81 5.96 -1.84 4.26
CA CYS A 81 5.23 -0.59 4.00
C CYS A 81 6.12 0.43 3.28
N MET A 82 7.31 0.69 3.81
CA MET A 82 8.26 1.63 3.19
C MET A 82 8.62 1.22 1.76
N CYS A 83 8.82 -0.07 1.51
CA CYS A 83 9.09 -0.57 0.15
C CYS A 83 7.90 -0.34 -0.79
N LEU A 84 6.67 -0.58 -0.33
CA LEU A 84 5.46 -0.41 -1.12
C LEU A 84 5.20 1.06 -1.47
N GLU A 85 5.36 1.97 -0.51
CA GLU A 85 5.23 3.42 -0.71
C GLU A 85 6.27 3.95 -1.69
N SER A 86 7.52 3.50 -1.56
CA SER A 86 8.61 3.88 -2.47
C SER A 86 8.32 3.47 -3.91
N ILE A 87 7.79 2.26 -4.14
CA ILE A 87 7.42 1.77 -5.49
C ILE A 87 6.28 2.61 -6.08
N MET A 88 5.38 3.11 -5.24
CA MET A 88 4.26 3.95 -5.68
C MET A 88 4.67 5.38 -6.02
N GLY A 89 5.92 5.77 -5.72
CA GLY A 89 6.41 7.12 -5.95
C GLY A 89 5.96 8.12 -4.89
N ASP A 90 5.44 7.65 -3.75
CA ASP A 90 5.16 8.51 -2.61
C ASP A 90 6.48 8.81 -1.88
N GLN A 91 7.17 9.87 -2.30
CA GLN A 91 8.37 10.35 -1.59
C GLN A 91 8.03 11.28 -0.42
N THR A 92 6.74 11.54 -0.15
CA THR A 92 6.35 12.44 0.95
C THR A 92 6.49 11.81 2.34
N SER A 93 6.62 10.48 2.44
CA SER A 93 6.81 9.74 3.69
C SER A 93 8.28 9.47 4.05
N ILE A 94 9.26 9.97 3.28
CA ILE A 94 10.67 9.89 3.65
C ILE A 94 11.05 11.16 4.43
N PRO A 95 10.97 11.20 5.77
CA PRO A 95 11.80 12.14 6.49
C PRO A 95 13.24 11.70 6.22
N ASN A 96 14.00 12.59 5.58
CA ASN A 96 15.46 12.54 5.54
C ASN A 96 16.01 12.37 6.97
N GLN A 97 16.18 11.13 7.42
CA GLN A 97 17.02 10.74 8.54
C GLN A 97 18.01 9.68 8.08
N MET A 98 18.73 10.00 7.02
CA MET A 98 20.09 9.48 6.81
C MET A 98 21.05 10.66 6.65
N ILE A 99 21.15 11.48 7.71
CA ILE A 99 22.43 12.11 8.02
C ILE A 99 23.17 11.10 8.89
N GLN A 100 23.77 10.09 8.26
CA GLN A 100 24.86 9.39 8.89
C GLN A 100 26.08 10.30 8.73
N LYS A 101 26.36 11.06 9.79
CA LYS A 101 27.56 11.87 9.92
C LYS A 101 28.75 10.90 10.03
N VAL A 102 29.64 10.93 9.05
CA VAL A 102 31.02 10.42 9.16
C VAL A 102 31.93 11.61 9.02
#